data_AF-A0A4U8VVJ9-F1
#
_entry.id   AF-A0A4U8VVJ9-F1
#
_cell.length_a   1.000
_cell.length_b   1.000
_cell.length_c   1.000
_cell.angle_alpha   90.00
_cell.angle_beta   90.00
_cell.angle_gamma   90.00
#
_symmetry.space_group_name_H-M   'P 1'
#
loop_
_entity.id
_entity.type
_entity.pdbx_description
1 polymer ?
#
loop_
_entity_poly.entity_id
_entity_poly.type
_entity_poly.pdbx_seq_one_letter_code
_entity_poly.pdbx_strand_id
1 'polypeptide(L)' 'MVTPTRPHPEPAFPPTDLRDWRRRWLVASGFPPWLAETVAADPTIDLLALAQLVDRGCTPELAVRILAPMPGIETPP' A
#
# COMPACT_ATOMS: atom_id res chain seq x y z
N MET A 1 4.44 -33.10 1.88
CA MET A 1 3.29 -32.63 2.69
C MET A 1 3.18 -31.15 2.46
N VAL A 2 2.17 -30.71 1.69
CA VAL A 2 1.91 -29.30 1.41
C VAL A 2 1.22 -28.69 2.61
N THR A 3 1.84 -27.70 3.23
CA THR A 3 1.24 -26.93 4.32
C THR A 3 0.07 -26.12 3.75
N PRO A 4 -1.16 -26.23 4.30
CA PRO A 4 -2.24 -25.35 3.87
C PRO A 4 -1.91 -23.93 4.31
N THR A 5 -1.79 -23.01 3.34
CA THR A 5 -1.78 -21.56 3.58
C THR A 5 -2.99 -21.22 4.44
N ARG A 6 -2.74 -20.77 5.68
CA ARG A 6 -3.79 -20.30 6.58
C ARG A 6 -4.51 -19.14 5.88
N PRO A 7 -5.83 -19.21 5.63
CA PRO A 7 -6.55 -18.07 5.06
C PRO A 7 -6.35 -16.87 5.99
N HIS A 8 -5.87 -15.77 5.41
CA HIS A 8 -5.73 -14.50 6.12
C HIS A 8 -7.12 -14.07 6.59
N PRO A 9 -7.31 -13.73 7.88
CA PRO A 9 -8.61 -13.26 8.34
C PRO A 9 -9.02 -12.05 7.51
N GLU A 10 -10.18 -12.14 6.85
CA GLU A 10 -10.76 -11.01 6.13
C GLU A 10 -10.94 -9.86 7.14
N PRO A 11 -10.55 -8.61 6.78
CA PRO A 11 -10.58 -7.51 7.73
C PRO A 11 -12.01 -7.30 8.24
N ALA A 12 -12.17 -7.29 9.56
CA ALA A 12 -13.48 -7.19 10.24
C ALA A 12 -14.15 -5.80 10.13
N PHE A 13 -13.65 -4.92 9.27
CA PHE A 13 -14.16 -3.58 9.04
C PHE A 13 -14.63 -3.46 7.58
N PRO A 14 -15.73 -2.73 7.31
CA PRO A 14 -16.16 -2.52 5.94
C PRO A 14 -15.02 -1.85 5.15
N PRO A 15 -14.78 -2.25 3.89
CA PRO A 15 -13.60 -1.81 3.12
C PRO A 15 -13.50 -0.28 2.97
N THR A 16 -14.62 0.43 3.04
CA THR A 16 -14.66 1.90 3.05
C THR A 16 -14.01 2.52 4.29
N ASP A 17 -14.17 1.90 5.46
CA ASP A 17 -13.60 2.38 6.73
C ASP A 17 -12.07 2.21 6.72
N LEU A 18 -11.59 1.07 6.23
CA LEU A 18 -10.15 0.82 6.06
C LEU A 18 -9.52 1.80 5.08
N ARG A 19 -10.16 2.07 3.93
CA ARG A 19 -9.67 3.05 2.95
C ARG A 19 -9.57 4.45 3.56
N ASP A 20 -10.60 4.90 4.28
CA ASP A 20 -10.60 6.24 4.86
C ASP A 20 -9.56 6.37 5.99
N TRP A 21 -9.36 5.31 6.77
CA TRP A 21 -8.27 5.22 7.73
C TRP A 21 -6.89 5.31 7.05
N ARG A 22 -6.64 4.53 5.99
CA ARG A 22 -5.38 4.56 5.21
C ARG A 22 -5.07 5.97 4.71
N ARG A 23 -6.07 6.63 4.12
CA ARG A 23 -5.97 8.01 3.61
C ARG A 23 -5.61 9.01 4.69
N ARG A 24 -6.33 9.00 5.82
CA ARG A 24 -6.08 9.93 6.93
C ARG A 24 -4.69 9.73 7.52
N TRP A 25 -4.27 8.48 7.68
CA TRP A 25 -2.93 8.15 8.17
C TRP A 25 -1.84 8.68 7.23
N LEU A 26 -1.98 8.47 5.92
CA LEU A 26 -1.03 8.99 4.92
C LEU A 26 -0.90 10.52 4.98
N VAL A 27 -2.03 11.23 5.04
CA VAL A 27 -2.03 12.70 5.15
C VAL A 27 -1.37 13.16 6.45
N ALA A 28 -1.65 12.49 7.58
CA ALA A 28 -1.03 12.79 8.86
C ALA A 28 0.50 12.53 8.86
N SER A 29 0.96 11.56 8.07
CA SER A 29 2.38 11.26 7.85
C SER A 29 3.07 12.22 6.87
N GLY A 30 2.35 13.23 6.34
CA GLY A 30 2.92 14.25 5.44
C GLY A 30 2.83 13.92 3.95
N PHE A 31 2.07 12.88 3.58
CA PHE A 31 1.82 12.59 2.15
C PHE A 31 0.86 13.63 1.57
N PRO A 32 1.06 14.02 0.31
CA PRO A 32 0.11 14.91 -0.35
C PRO A 32 -1.25 14.20 -0.51
N PRO A 33 -2.37 14.91 -0.31
CA PRO A 33 -3.71 14.31 -0.21
C PRO A 33 -4.14 13.58 -1.49
N TRP A 34 -3.71 14.06 -2.65
CA TRP A 34 -4.01 13.40 -3.93
C TRP A 34 -3.30 12.04 -4.05
N LEU A 35 -2.07 11.92 -3.55
CA LEU A 35 -1.32 10.65 -3.55
C LEU A 35 -1.86 9.70 -2.47
N ALA A 36 -2.22 10.25 -1.30
CA ALA A 36 -2.84 9.50 -0.23
C ALA A 36 -4.13 8.80 -0.67
N GLU A 37 -4.95 9.45 -1.49
CA GLU A 37 -6.18 8.89 -2.06
C GLU A 37 -5.90 7.69 -2.99
N THR A 38 -4.90 7.82 -3.87
CA THR A 38 -4.48 6.77 -4.80
C THR A 38 -3.93 5.56 -4.05
N VAL A 39 -3.03 5.78 -3.08
CA VAL A 39 -2.41 4.71 -2.29
C VAL A 39 -3.42 4.05 -1.34
N ALA A 40 -4.35 4.82 -0.78
CA ALA A 40 -5.40 4.26 0.08
C ALA A 40 -6.35 3.34 -0.68
N ALA A 41 -6.57 3.59 -1.98
CA ALA A 41 -7.41 2.74 -2.83
C ALA A 41 -6.74 1.41 -3.20
N ASP A 42 -5.40 1.33 -3.15
CA ASP A 42 -4.66 0.10 -3.45
C ASP A 42 -4.33 -0.67 -2.16
N PRO A 43 -4.95 -1.85 -1.94
CA PRO A 43 -4.69 -2.64 -0.74
C PRO A 43 -3.36 -3.42 -0.80
N THR A 44 -2.72 -3.51 -1.97
CA THR A 44 -1.46 -4.25 -2.15
C THR A 44 -0.25 -3.45 -1.67
N ILE A 45 -0.38 -2.12 -1.56
CA ILE A 45 0.68 -1.27 -1.01
C ILE A 45 0.76 -1.42 0.51
N ASP A 46 1.95 -1.77 0.98
CA ASP A 46 2.32 -1.77 2.39
C ASP A 46 2.63 -0.33 2.87
N LEU A 47 1.75 0.19 3.73
CA LEU A 47 1.87 1.55 4.29
C LEU A 47 3.08 1.71 5.21
N LEU A 48 3.45 0.67 5.96
CA LEU A 48 4.61 0.71 6.85
C LEU A 48 5.90 0.78 6.02
N ALA A 49 5.98 -0.01 4.94
CA ALA A 49 7.11 0.07 4.02
C ALA A 49 7.19 1.44 3.35
N LEU A 50 6.04 2.04 2.99
CA LEU A 50 5.98 3.35 2.37
C LEU A 50 6.47 4.45 3.31
N ALA A 51 6.06 4.43 4.58
CA ALA A 51 6.56 5.37 5.59
C ALA A 51 8.06 5.20 5.85
N GLN A 52 8.58 3.97 5.87
CA GLN A 52 10.02 3.74 6.02
C GLN A 52 10.84 4.32 4.86
N LEU A 53 10.31 4.34 3.64
CA LEU A 53 11.00 4.97 2.51
C LEU A 53 11.03 6.49 2.66
N VAL A 54 9.93 7.09 3.10
CA VAL A 54 9.86 8.53 3.35
C VAL A 54 10.75 8.95 4.53
N ASP A 55 10.80 8.15 5.59
CA ASP A 55 11.70 8.36 6.74
C ASP A 55 13.19 8.32 6.32
N ARG A 56 13.53 7.48 5.32
CA ARG A 56 14.87 7.48 4.69
C ARG A 56 15.14 8.68 3.77
N GLY A 57 14.18 9.58 3.59
CA GLY A 57 14.30 10.76 2.74
C GLY A 57 13.85 10.58 1.29
N CYS A 58 13.23 9.46 0.93
CA CYS A 58 12.60 9.33 -0.38
C CYS A 58 11.37 10.23 -0.47
N THR A 59 11.12 10.84 -1.63
CA THR A 59 9.86 11.55 -1.83
C THR A 59 8.68 10.56 -1.86
N PRO A 60 7.48 10.99 -1.42
CA PRO A 60 6.28 10.16 -1.45
C PRO A 60 6.01 9.53 -2.82
N GLU A 61 6.17 10.28 -3.92
CA GLU A 61 5.92 9.74 -5.26
C GLU A 61 6.92 8.65 -5.64
N LEU A 62 8.20 8.84 -5.28
CA LEU A 62 9.24 7.84 -5.54
C LEU A 62 9.03 6.59 -4.70
N ALA A 63 8.68 6.75 -3.42
CA ALA A 63 8.41 5.65 -2.52
C ALA A 63 7.26 4.76 -3.01
N VAL A 64 6.18 5.37 -3.52
CA VAL A 64 5.07 4.63 -4.13
C VAL A 64 5.54 3.85 -5.35
N ARG A 65 6.38 4.43 -6.21
CA ARG A 65 6.92 3.74 -7.38
C ARG A 65 7.87 2.59 -7.05
N ILE A 66 8.60 2.68 -5.95
CA ILE A 66 9.49 1.60 -5.47
C ILE A 66 8.66 0.42 -4.97
N LEU A 67 7.54 0.69 -4.28
CA LEU A 67 6.67 -0.35 -3.72
C LEU A 67 5.60 -0.87 -4.66
N ALA A 68 5.21 -0.08 -5.66
CA ALA A 68 4.25 -0.52 -6.65
C ALA A 68 4.82 -1.75 -7.37
N PRO A 69 4.10 -2.89 -7.39
CA PRO A 69 4.51 -4.01 -8.20
C PRO A 69 4.61 -3.53 -9.65
N MET A 70 5.74 -3.78 -10.32
CA MET A 70 5.83 -3.55 -11.75
C MET A 70 4.68 -4.31 -12.42
N PRO A 71 3.89 -3.68 -13.32
CA PRO A 71 2.98 -4.45 -14.15
C PRO A 71 3.83 -5.51 -14.82
N GLY A 72 3.50 -6.78 -14.56
CA GLY A 72 4.35 -7.91 -14.88
C GLY A 72 4.82 -7.77 -16.32
N ILE A 73 6.15 -7.78 -16.51
CA ILE A 73 6.67 -8.18 -17.80
C ILE A 73 6.21 -9.62 -17.99
N GLU A 74 5.10 -9.79 -18.70
CA GLU A 74 4.72 -11.10 -19.19
C GLU A 74 5.89 -11.57 -20.06
N THR A 75 6.62 -12.57 -19.59
CA THR A 75 7.53 -13.29 -20.46
C THR A 75 6.64 -14.13 -21.37
N PRO A 76 6.62 -13.92 -22.70
CA PRO A 76 5.84 -14.75 -23.59
C PRO A 76 6.32 -16.22 -23.50
N PRO A 77 5.41 -17.19 -23.74
CA PRO A 77 5.67 -18.62 -23.55
C PRO A 77 6.79 -19.17 -24.45
#